data_AF-A0A7R9B3S9-F1
#
_entry.id   AF-A0A7R9B3S9-F1
#
_cell.length_a   1.000
_cell.length_b   1.000
_cell.length_c   1.000
_cell.angle_alpha   90.00
_cell.angle_beta   90.00
_cell.angle_gamma   90.00
#
_symmetry.space_group_name_H-M   'P 1'
#
loop_
_entity.id
_entity.type
_entity.pdbx_description
1 polymer ?
#
loop_
_entity_poly.entity_id
_entity_poly.type
_entity_poly.pdbx_seq_one_letter_code
_entity_poly.pdbx_strand_id
1 'polypeptide(L)'
;MKIVLALTALLVTIAQVTALSTTQELLHSDWALFKTKHQKQYNNAEEESSRFQIFQENRNMIIEHNKLYEQGLVSFKMAVNKFADKTREERMKNKPTIRHSNVTRSSKVARSSKVASSSTTIPPRSVYLNWVEEGYVTEVKDQGDCGAWWAFSAVAAVESQVRLSYPKLISLSEQNVIDCSSKYGLKGCDSGTLHHTFNYILIQGINPDDHYPYTGKLGTCSFNSSDNYVILQDYSDISYADEEGLKSTVNTKGPVAVEFDASLDSFIFYESGMVGGRVKGVASQLTKVFFRVNKNRCITETVDDASYMIGLADKSYDWKCQFS
;
A
#
# COMPACT_ATOMS: atom_id res chain seq x y z
N MET A 1 58.07 5.21 -22.85
CA MET A 1 56.64 5.29 -23.25
C MET A 1 55.94 3.92 -23.20
N LYS A 2 56.42 2.87 -23.89
CA LYS A 2 55.79 1.52 -23.88
C LYS A 2 55.66 0.86 -22.49
N ILE A 3 56.68 0.97 -21.64
CA ILE A 3 56.67 0.39 -20.27
C ILE A 3 55.65 1.11 -19.38
N VAL A 4 55.56 2.44 -19.48
CA VAL A 4 54.59 3.25 -18.71
C VAL A 4 53.16 2.89 -19.13
N LEU A 5 52.90 2.75 -20.44
CA LEU A 5 51.59 2.31 -20.95
C LEU A 5 51.20 0.90 -20.49
N ALA A 6 52.17 -0.03 -20.44
CA ALA A 6 51.94 -1.38 -19.95
C ALA A 6 51.64 -1.42 -18.44
N LEU A 7 52.36 -0.63 -17.63
CA LEU A 7 52.12 -0.51 -16.20
C LEU A 7 50.76 0.14 -15.90
N THR A 8 50.36 1.17 -16.65
CA THR A 8 49.04 1.78 -16.49
C THR A 8 47.91 0.83 -16.86
N ALA A 9 48.07 0.05 -17.95
CA ALA A 9 47.07 -0.94 -18.34
C ALA A 9 46.91 -2.04 -17.27
N LEU A 10 48.02 -2.53 -16.70
CA LEU A 10 48.01 -3.51 -15.63
C LEU A 10 47.36 -2.97 -14.33
N LEU A 11 47.62 -1.72 -13.96
CA LEU A 11 46.98 -1.10 -12.80
C LEU A 11 45.47 -0.95 -13.00
N VAL A 12 45.03 -0.59 -14.21
CA VAL A 12 43.60 -0.49 -14.55
C VAL A 12 42.91 -1.85 -14.47
N THR A 13 43.52 -2.92 -14.98
CA THR A 13 42.92 -4.27 -14.90
C THR A 13 42.85 -4.77 -13.46
N ILE A 14 43.89 -4.55 -12.65
CA ILE A 14 43.87 -4.91 -11.21
C ILE A 14 42.77 -4.14 -10.48
N ALA A 15 42.61 -2.83 -10.75
CA ALA A 15 41.54 -2.03 -10.16
C ALA A 15 40.14 -2.53 -10.56
N GLN A 16 39.95 -2.95 -11.81
CA GLN A 16 38.68 -3.51 -12.27
C GLN A 16 38.36 -4.86 -11.62
N VAL A 17 39.34 -5.77 -11.52
CA VAL A 17 39.15 -7.10 -10.90
C VAL A 17 38.85 -6.97 -9.40
N THR A 18 39.57 -6.10 -8.69
CA THR A 18 39.32 -5.85 -7.26
C THR A 18 37.96 -5.22 -7.01
N ALA A 19 37.53 -4.26 -7.85
CA ALA A 19 36.18 -3.71 -7.79
C ALA A 19 35.12 -4.80 -8.01
N LEU A 20 35.30 -5.66 -9.02
CA LEU A 20 34.37 -6.74 -9.33
C LEU A 20 34.24 -7.74 -8.16
N SER A 21 35.37 -8.15 -7.58
CA SER A 21 35.40 -9.04 -6.41
C SER A 21 34.67 -8.43 -5.21
N THR A 22 34.92 -7.15 -4.93
CA THR A 22 34.26 -6.43 -3.83
C THR A 22 32.75 -6.33 -4.06
N THR A 23 32.31 -6.04 -5.28
CA THR A 23 30.88 -5.98 -5.61
C THR A 23 30.20 -7.34 -5.46
N GLN A 24 30.88 -8.43 -5.81
CA GLN A 24 30.39 -9.79 -5.64
C GLN A 24 30.23 -10.14 -4.16
N GLU A 25 31.21 -9.79 -3.32
CA GLU A 25 31.19 -10.04 -1.88
C GLU A 25 30.06 -9.26 -1.18
N LEU A 26 29.88 -7.98 -1.52
CA LEU A 26 28.78 -7.16 -1.00
C LEU A 26 27.40 -7.74 -1.37
N LEU A 27 27.24 -8.22 -2.60
CA LEU A 27 25.98 -8.84 -3.03
C LEU A 27 25.64 -10.11 -2.21
N HIS A 28 26.62 -10.97 -1.95
CA HIS A 28 26.42 -12.17 -1.14
C HIS A 28 26.11 -11.82 0.32
N SER A 29 26.77 -10.77 0.85
CA SER A 29 26.48 -10.24 2.18
C SER A 29 25.04 -9.73 2.27
N ASP A 30 24.60 -8.91 1.31
CA ASP A 30 23.24 -8.38 1.25
C ASP A 30 22.19 -9.48 1.11
N TRP A 31 22.48 -10.54 0.34
CA TRP A 31 21.61 -11.72 0.24
C TRP A 31 21.48 -12.45 1.58
N ALA A 32 22.59 -12.66 2.29
CA ALA A 32 22.56 -13.29 3.61
C ALA A 32 21.73 -12.47 4.60
N LEU A 33 21.94 -11.14 4.64
CA LEU A 33 21.16 -10.23 5.48
C LEU A 33 19.68 -10.23 5.12
N PHE A 34 19.35 -10.22 3.83
CA PHE A 34 17.97 -10.32 3.34
C PHE A 34 17.29 -11.61 3.83
N LYS A 35 17.94 -12.76 3.64
CA LYS A 35 17.39 -14.06 4.06
C LYS A 35 17.15 -14.09 5.57
N THR A 36 18.10 -13.62 6.36
CA THR A 36 17.97 -13.56 7.83
C THR A 36 16.86 -12.60 8.25
N LYS A 37 16.85 -11.37 7.72
CA LYS A 37 15.89 -10.32 8.08
C LYS A 37 14.44 -10.72 7.77
N HIS A 38 14.22 -11.39 6.63
CA HIS A 38 12.89 -11.77 6.16
C HIS A 38 12.59 -13.27 6.34
N GLN A 39 13.41 -13.97 7.15
CA GLN A 39 13.25 -15.39 7.51
C GLN A 39 13.03 -16.30 6.29
N LYS A 40 13.79 -16.08 5.22
CA LYS A 40 13.64 -16.80 3.97
C LYS A 40 14.24 -18.20 4.06
N GLN A 41 13.47 -19.17 3.60
CA GLN A 41 13.87 -20.56 3.45
C GLN A 41 13.45 -21.04 2.06
N TYR A 42 14.32 -21.81 1.41
CA TYR A 42 14.12 -22.34 0.06
C TYR A 42 14.23 -23.85 0.12
N ASN A 43 13.51 -24.55 -0.76
CA ASN A 43 13.38 -26.01 -0.68
C ASN A 43 14.66 -26.73 -1.13
N ASN A 44 15.42 -26.13 -2.03
CA ASN A 44 16.65 -26.70 -2.59
C ASN A 44 17.58 -25.59 -3.12
N ALA A 45 18.79 -25.99 -3.50
CA ALA A 45 19.82 -25.08 -3.97
C ALA A 45 19.46 -24.44 -5.33
N GLU A 46 18.69 -25.14 -6.16
CA GLU A 46 18.20 -24.63 -7.44
C GLU A 46 17.22 -23.47 -7.25
N GLU A 47 16.26 -23.62 -6.33
CA GLU A 47 15.34 -22.55 -5.95
C GLU A 47 16.11 -21.38 -5.33
N GLU A 48 17.01 -21.63 -4.39
CA GLU A 48 17.80 -20.57 -3.77
C GLU A 48 18.62 -19.79 -4.81
N SER A 49 19.23 -20.48 -5.77
CA SER A 49 20.00 -19.87 -6.86
C SER A 49 19.11 -18.98 -7.75
N SER A 50 17.91 -19.46 -8.11
CA SER A 50 16.95 -18.66 -8.86
C SER A 50 16.47 -17.44 -8.07
N ARG A 51 16.19 -17.59 -6.77
CA ARG A 51 15.77 -16.51 -5.87
C ARG A 51 16.86 -15.47 -5.68
N PHE A 52 18.12 -15.89 -5.62
CA PHE A 52 19.29 -15.02 -5.55
C PHE A 52 19.46 -14.17 -6.82
N GLN A 53 19.22 -14.74 -8.01
CA GLN A 53 19.24 -13.98 -9.27
C GLN A 53 18.16 -12.88 -9.29
N ILE A 54 16.93 -13.22 -8.92
CA ILE A 54 15.83 -12.25 -8.83
C ILE A 54 16.14 -11.15 -7.80
N PHE A 55 16.71 -11.53 -6.65
CA PHE A 55 17.18 -10.58 -5.65
C PHE A 55 18.24 -9.62 -6.19
N GLN A 56 19.23 -10.13 -6.92
CA GLN A 56 20.27 -9.31 -7.54
C GLN A 56 19.66 -8.28 -8.50
N GLU A 57 18.74 -8.69 -9.37
CA GLU A 57 18.06 -7.81 -10.32
C GLU A 57 17.28 -6.70 -9.62
N ASN A 58 16.41 -7.07 -8.66
CA ASN A 58 15.60 -6.11 -7.91
C ASN A 58 16.48 -5.16 -7.07
N ARG A 59 17.53 -5.67 -6.44
CA ARG A 59 18.50 -4.87 -5.67
C ARG A 59 19.21 -3.85 -6.56
N ASN A 60 19.64 -4.24 -7.75
CA ASN A 60 20.32 -3.34 -8.69
C ASN A 60 19.38 -2.22 -9.17
N MET A 61 18.12 -2.55 -9.45
CA MET A 61 17.10 -1.54 -9.76
C MET A 61 16.90 -0.54 -8.60
N ILE A 62 16.82 -1.02 -7.37
CA ILE A 62 16.69 -0.17 -6.17
C ILE A 62 17.90 0.76 -6.02
N ILE A 63 19.11 0.23 -6.21
CA ILE A 63 20.35 1.02 -6.13
C ILE A 63 20.35 2.12 -7.20
N GLU A 64 19.99 1.79 -8.44
CA GLU A 64 19.99 2.76 -9.53
C GLU A 64 18.94 3.85 -9.32
N HIS A 65 17.74 3.49 -8.86
CA HIS A 65 16.71 4.44 -8.47
C HIS A 65 17.20 5.38 -7.35
N ASN A 66 17.87 4.84 -6.34
CA ASN A 66 18.35 5.63 -5.20
C ASN A 66 19.50 6.58 -5.57
N LYS A 67 20.32 6.27 -6.59
CA LYS A 67 21.28 7.25 -7.14
C LYS A 67 20.58 8.46 -7.73
N LEU A 68 19.46 8.26 -8.41
CA LEU A 68 18.64 9.37 -8.94
C LEU A 68 18.02 10.18 -7.80
N TYR A 69 17.63 9.52 -6.71
CA TYR A 69 17.09 10.19 -5.52
C TYR A 69 18.13 11.09 -4.86
N GLU A 70 19.36 10.59 -4.69
CA GLU A 70 20.49 11.37 -4.15
C GLU A 70 20.85 12.58 -5.00
N GLN A 71 20.54 12.54 -6.30
CA GLN A 71 20.71 13.65 -7.24
C GLN A 71 19.51 14.61 -7.29
N GLY A 72 18.45 14.35 -6.53
CA GLY A 72 17.20 15.12 -6.56
C GLY A 72 16.38 14.96 -7.85
N LEU A 73 16.69 13.96 -8.69
CA LEU A 73 16.01 13.72 -9.96
C LEU A 73 14.71 12.92 -9.81
N VAL A 74 14.55 12.22 -8.69
CA VAL A 74 13.30 11.56 -8.30
C VAL A 74 12.97 11.93 -6.85
N SER A 75 11.68 11.95 -6.53
CA SER A 75 11.18 12.46 -5.25
C SER A 75 11.02 11.41 -4.15
N PHE A 76 11.38 10.15 -4.41
CA PHE A 76 11.27 9.05 -3.44
C PHE A 76 12.44 8.09 -3.50
N LYS A 77 12.59 7.30 -2.43
CA LYS A 77 13.61 6.29 -2.23
C LYS A 77 12.97 4.90 -2.18
N MET A 78 13.70 3.91 -2.68
CA MET A 78 13.32 2.51 -2.61
C MET A 78 14.22 1.72 -1.63
N ALA A 79 13.71 0.63 -1.07
CA ALA A 79 14.46 -0.29 -0.23
C ALA A 79 14.15 -1.75 -0.54
N VAL A 80 15.13 -2.60 -0.24
CA VAL A 80 14.96 -4.05 -0.22
C VAL A 80 13.97 -4.42 0.90
N ASN A 81 12.92 -5.14 0.53
CA ASN A 81 11.92 -5.69 1.44
C ASN A 81 11.67 -7.17 1.15
N LYS A 82 10.72 -7.79 1.85
CA LYS A 82 10.43 -9.24 1.76
C LYS A 82 10.05 -9.74 0.36
N PHE A 83 9.83 -8.85 -0.62
CA PHE A 83 9.53 -9.21 -2.00
C PHE A 83 10.72 -9.16 -2.96
N ALA A 84 11.91 -8.81 -2.48
CA ALA A 84 13.08 -8.67 -3.33
C ALA A 84 13.48 -9.97 -4.04
N ASP A 85 13.09 -11.14 -3.54
CA ASP A 85 13.32 -12.46 -4.15
C ASP A 85 12.17 -12.95 -5.04
N LYS A 86 11.21 -12.09 -5.40
CA LYS A 86 10.05 -12.43 -6.24
C LYS A 86 10.05 -11.65 -7.55
N THR A 87 9.66 -12.31 -8.64
CA THR A 87 9.42 -11.64 -9.91
C THR A 87 8.20 -10.72 -9.85
N ARG A 88 7.98 -9.91 -10.88
CA ARG A 88 6.75 -9.11 -10.98
C ARG A 88 5.52 -10.01 -11.02
N GLU A 89 5.56 -11.09 -11.79
CA GLU A 89 4.45 -12.04 -11.95
C GLU A 89 4.12 -12.72 -10.63
N GLU A 90 5.13 -13.14 -9.86
CA GLU A 90 4.94 -13.76 -8.56
C GLU A 90 4.34 -12.80 -7.53
N ARG A 91 4.75 -11.53 -7.55
CA ARG A 91 4.15 -10.48 -6.70
C ARG A 91 2.70 -10.18 -7.07
N MET A 92 2.34 -10.36 -8.34
CA MET A 92 1.00 -10.07 -8.86
C MET A 92 0.06 -11.27 -8.81
N LYS A 93 0.57 -12.50 -8.67
CA LYS A 93 -0.20 -13.75 -8.76
C LYS A 93 -1.38 -13.83 -7.76
N ASN A 94 -1.24 -13.25 -6.57
CA ASN A 94 -2.27 -13.23 -5.53
C ASN A 94 -2.93 -11.86 -5.34
N LYS A 95 -2.61 -10.87 -6.19
CA LYS A 95 -3.31 -9.58 -6.16
C LYS A 95 -4.60 -9.73 -6.97
N PRO A 96 -5.77 -9.37 -6.42
CA PRO A 96 -6.99 -9.31 -7.19
C PRO A 96 -6.76 -8.43 -8.41
N THR A 97 -7.11 -8.93 -9.59
CA THR A 97 -7.13 -8.06 -10.76
C THR A 97 -8.15 -6.97 -10.51
N ILE A 98 -7.75 -5.70 -10.64
CA ILE A 98 -8.68 -4.58 -10.78
C ILE A 98 -9.45 -4.84 -12.06
N ARG A 99 -10.59 -5.53 -11.95
CA ARG A 99 -11.54 -5.60 -13.05
C ARG A 99 -12.38 -4.35 -12.89
N HIS A 100 -12.10 -3.35 -13.73
CA HIS A 100 -13.10 -2.35 -14.06
C HIS A 100 -14.29 -3.12 -14.64
N SER A 101 -15.22 -3.52 -13.77
CA SER A 101 -16.56 -3.79 -14.22
C SER A 101 -16.98 -2.49 -14.88
N ASN A 102 -17.18 -2.53 -16.19
CA ASN A 102 -18.11 -1.62 -16.81
C ASN A 102 -19.36 -1.79 -15.97
N VAL A 103 -19.60 -0.87 -15.04
CA VAL A 103 -20.83 -0.80 -14.28
C VAL A 103 -21.87 -0.42 -15.32
N THR A 104 -22.30 -1.40 -16.12
CA THR A 104 -23.67 -1.42 -16.59
C THR A 104 -24.47 -1.35 -15.31
N ARG A 105 -25.09 -0.19 -15.08
CA ARG A 105 -26.06 0.04 -14.01
C ARG A 105 -27.11 -1.06 -14.09
N SER A 106 -26.82 -2.21 -13.49
CA SER A 106 -27.79 -3.26 -13.28
C SER A 106 -28.71 -2.70 -12.20
N SER A 107 -29.87 -2.29 -12.65
CA SER A 107 -30.92 -1.54 -11.94
C SER A 107 -31.54 -2.29 -10.75
N LYS A 108 -30.89 -3.34 -10.22
CA LYS A 108 -31.42 -4.18 -9.15
C LYS A 108 -30.66 -4.15 -7.83
N VAL A 109 -29.51 -3.47 -7.73
CA VAL A 109 -28.71 -3.44 -6.48
C VAL A 109 -28.32 -2.03 -6.02
N ALA A 110 -28.69 -0.97 -6.76
CA ALA A 110 -28.36 0.41 -6.40
C ALA A 110 -29.26 0.96 -5.27
N ARG A 111 -29.03 0.52 -4.02
CA ARG A 111 -29.40 1.31 -2.86
C ARG A 111 -28.19 2.18 -2.49
N SER A 112 -28.30 3.46 -2.82
CA SER A 112 -27.54 4.57 -2.23
C SER A 112 -26.04 4.67 -2.52
N SER A 113 -25.65 4.88 -3.79
CA SER A 113 -24.49 5.76 -4.01
C SER A 113 -25.00 7.12 -4.51
N LYS A 114 -24.88 8.13 -3.66
CA LYS A 114 -25.05 9.54 -4.07
C LYS A 114 -23.67 10.04 -4.48
N VAL A 115 -23.59 10.86 -5.52
CA VAL A 115 -22.34 11.57 -5.82
C VAL A 115 -22.22 12.72 -4.82
N ALA A 116 -21.11 12.81 -4.10
CA ALA A 116 -20.86 13.92 -3.19
C ALA A 116 -20.80 15.24 -3.99
N SER A 117 -21.61 16.24 -3.62
CA SER A 117 -21.57 17.57 -4.24
C SER A 117 -20.39 18.36 -3.67
N SER A 118 -19.45 18.74 -4.53
CA SER A 118 -18.30 19.60 -4.20
C SER A 118 -18.75 21.07 -4.06
N SER A 119 -19.57 21.36 -3.05
CA SER A 119 -20.05 22.72 -2.79
C SER A 119 -19.95 23.09 -1.31
N THR A 120 -18.78 22.86 -0.71
CA THR A 120 -18.47 23.42 0.61
C THR A 120 -17.13 24.12 0.55
N THR A 121 -17.14 25.42 0.85
CA THR A 121 -15.95 26.20 1.18
C THR A 121 -15.16 25.43 2.23
N ILE A 122 -13.98 24.92 1.86
CA ILE A 122 -13.10 24.16 2.75
C ILE A 122 -12.85 25.05 3.97
N PRO A 123 -13.33 24.68 5.19
CA PRO A 123 -13.00 25.44 6.38
C PRO A 123 -11.47 25.51 6.49
N PRO A 124 -10.88 26.55 7.11
CA PRO A 124 -9.44 26.67 7.28
C PRO A 124 -8.90 25.67 8.33
N ARG A 125 -9.41 24.43 8.36
CA ARG A 125 -8.66 23.32 8.91
C ARG A 125 -7.40 23.20 8.06
N SER A 126 -6.28 23.15 8.75
CA SER A 126 -4.96 23.48 8.23
C SER A 126 -4.63 22.81 6.90
N VAL A 127 -3.69 23.41 6.16
CA VAL A 127 -3.05 22.85 4.95
C VAL A 127 -2.49 21.43 5.18
N TYR A 128 -2.41 20.97 6.44
CA TYR A 128 -1.90 19.67 6.86
C TYR A 128 -2.87 18.95 7.81
N LEU A 129 -3.82 18.18 7.28
CA LEU A 129 -4.69 17.32 8.07
C LEU A 129 -4.16 15.88 8.06
N ASN A 130 -3.88 15.33 9.24
CA ASN A 130 -3.45 13.93 9.41
C ASN A 130 -4.40 13.19 10.35
N TRP A 131 -5.35 12.45 9.79
CA TRP A 131 -6.34 11.67 10.56
C TRP A 131 -5.73 10.60 11.48
N VAL A 132 -4.50 10.17 11.23
CA VAL A 132 -3.77 9.25 12.11
C VAL A 132 -3.35 9.96 13.39
N GLU A 133 -2.74 11.14 13.28
CA GLU A 133 -2.31 11.95 14.42
C GLU A 133 -3.51 12.46 15.23
N GLU A 134 -4.63 12.73 14.56
CA GLU A 134 -5.89 13.12 15.17
C GLU A 134 -6.61 11.94 15.87
N GLY A 135 -6.11 10.71 15.75
CA GLY A 135 -6.64 9.53 16.45
C GLY A 135 -7.95 8.99 15.87
N TYR A 136 -8.17 9.16 14.56
CA TYR A 136 -9.35 8.65 13.84
C TYR A 136 -9.09 7.37 13.06
N VAL A 137 -7.85 6.89 13.04
CA VAL A 137 -7.45 5.70 12.30
C VAL A 137 -6.90 4.66 13.27
N THR A 138 -7.34 3.42 13.10
CA THR A 138 -6.78 2.23 13.76
C THR A 138 -5.33 1.96 13.34
N GLU A 139 -4.70 0.99 13.99
CA GLU A 139 -3.37 0.54 13.58
C GLU A 139 -3.38 -0.06 12.17
N VAL A 140 -2.23 0.00 11.49
CA VAL A 140 -2.08 -0.63 10.17
C VAL A 140 -2.18 -2.15 10.33
N LYS A 141 -3.02 -2.81 9.53
CA LYS A 141 -3.22 -4.28 9.53
C LYS A 141 -2.47 -4.97 8.38
N ASP A 142 -2.41 -6.31 8.37
CA ASP A 142 -1.71 -7.14 7.36
C ASP A 142 -2.65 -8.17 6.69
N GLN A 143 -2.94 -8.01 5.40
CA GLN A 143 -3.73 -8.95 4.58
C GLN A 143 -2.94 -10.19 4.17
N GLY A 144 -1.62 -10.19 4.35
CA GLY A 144 -0.73 -11.26 3.91
C GLY A 144 -0.90 -11.56 2.42
N ASP A 145 -1.04 -12.84 2.10
CA ASP A 145 -1.22 -13.33 0.73
C ASP A 145 -2.69 -13.35 0.27
N CYS A 146 -3.63 -12.91 1.11
CA CYS A 146 -5.03 -12.82 0.76
C CYS A 146 -5.30 -11.54 -0.03
N GLY A 147 -5.95 -11.65 -1.20
CA GLY A 147 -6.36 -10.52 -2.02
C GLY A 147 -7.56 -9.75 -1.46
N ALA A 148 -7.49 -9.30 -0.20
CA ALA A 148 -8.60 -8.69 0.52
C ALA A 148 -8.47 -7.16 0.69
N TRP A 149 -7.64 -6.47 -0.11
CA TRP A 149 -7.44 -5.01 -0.04
C TRP A 149 -8.75 -4.22 0.02
N TRP A 150 -9.77 -4.72 -0.67
CA TRP A 150 -11.11 -4.13 -0.76
C TRP A 150 -11.83 -4.15 0.59
N ALA A 151 -11.63 -5.20 1.41
CA ALA A 151 -12.19 -5.32 2.74
C ALA A 151 -11.45 -4.36 3.68
N PHE A 152 -10.12 -4.43 3.73
CA PHE A 152 -9.30 -3.56 4.58
C PHE A 152 -9.54 -2.07 4.31
N SER A 153 -9.59 -1.66 3.03
CA SER A 153 -9.81 -0.27 2.65
C SER A 153 -11.20 0.23 3.07
N ALA A 154 -12.25 -0.55 2.81
CA ALA A 154 -13.61 -0.18 3.20
C ALA A 154 -13.77 -0.16 4.73
N VAL A 155 -13.28 -1.20 5.42
CA VAL A 155 -13.38 -1.33 6.88
C VAL A 155 -12.66 -0.19 7.59
N ALA A 156 -11.44 0.17 7.18
CA ALA A 156 -10.72 1.31 7.75
C ALA A 156 -11.47 2.65 7.61
N ALA A 157 -12.16 2.86 6.47
CA ALA A 157 -13.01 4.04 6.29
C ALA A 157 -14.22 3.99 7.25
N VAL A 158 -14.85 2.82 7.44
CA VAL A 158 -15.96 2.64 8.39
C VAL A 158 -15.50 2.85 9.84
N GLU A 159 -14.35 2.31 10.25
CA GLU A 159 -13.76 2.53 11.58
C GLU A 159 -13.56 4.03 11.86
N SER A 160 -13.09 4.76 10.86
CA SER A 160 -12.90 6.21 10.96
C SER A 160 -14.22 6.96 11.12
N GLN A 161 -15.26 6.57 10.37
CA GLN A 161 -16.61 7.13 10.52
C GLN A 161 -17.25 6.79 11.87
N VAL A 162 -17.00 5.57 12.38
CA VAL A 162 -17.40 5.16 13.73
C VAL A 162 -16.75 6.09 14.75
N ARG A 163 -15.44 6.36 14.64
CA ARG A 163 -14.74 7.27 15.57
C ARG A 163 -15.16 8.75 15.43
N LEU A 164 -15.62 9.17 14.25
CA LEU A 164 -16.24 10.48 14.05
C LEU A 164 -17.63 10.59 14.70
N SER A 165 -18.37 9.48 14.75
CA SER A 165 -19.74 9.43 15.27
C SER A 165 -19.79 9.10 16.78
N TYR A 166 -18.79 8.37 17.27
CA TYR A 166 -18.72 7.82 18.63
C TYR A 166 -17.34 8.08 19.25
N PRO A 167 -17.24 8.17 20.58
CA PRO A 167 -15.98 8.56 21.25
C PRO A 167 -14.89 7.48 21.18
N LYS A 168 -15.23 6.23 20.89
CA LYS A 168 -14.31 5.09 20.92
C LYS A 168 -13.90 4.69 19.50
N LEU A 169 -12.58 4.63 19.27
CA LEU A 169 -12.01 3.99 18.08
C LEU A 169 -12.00 2.48 18.32
N ILE A 170 -12.46 1.70 17.34
CA ILE A 170 -12.52 0.25 17.42
C ILE A 170 -11.99 -0.36 16.12
N SER A 171 -11.36 -1.52 16.24
CA SER A 171 -11.01 -2.38 15.11
C SER A 171 -12.22 -3.22 14.70
N LEU A 172 -12.61 -3.15 13.43
CA LEU A 172 -13.69 -3.92 12.83
C LEU A 172 -13.12 -5.08 12.00
N SER A 173 -13.91 -6.13 11.82
CA SER A 173 -13.42 -7.40 11.25
C SER A 173 -13.45 -7.41 9.72
N GLU A 174 -12.27 -7.39 9.09
CA GLU A 174 -12.16 -7.71 7.67
C GLU A 174 -12.53 -9.16 7.37
N GLN A 175 -12.26 -10.09 8.30
CA GLN A 175 -12.58 -11.51 8.13
C GLN A 175 -14.07 -11.76 8.02
N ASN A 176 -14.87 -11.05 8.83
CA ASN A 176 -16.32 -11.08 8.74
C ASN A 176 -16.78 -10.73 7.32
N VAL A 177 -16.22 -9.67 6.74
CA VAL A 177 -16.53 -9.28 5.36
C VAL A 177 -16.08 -10.38 4.38
N ILE A 178 -14.84 -10.87 4.48
CA ILE A 178 -14.27 -11.90 3.60
C ILE A 178 -15.14 -13.16 3.56
N ASP A 179 -15.63 -13.61 4.72
CA ASP A 179 -16.35 -14.87 4.85
C ASP A 179 -17.84 -14.76 4.50
N CYS A 180 -18.48 -13.65 4.84
CA CYS A 180 -19.94 -13.53 4.84
C CYS A 180 -20.53 -12.82 3.61
N SER A 181 -19.70 -12.20 2.79
CA SER A 181 -20.17 -11.31 1.73
C SER A 181 -20.30 -11.96 0.34
N SER A 182 -20.16 -13.28 0.24
CA SER A 182 -20.22 -14.00 -1.05
C SER A 182 -21.54 -13.77 -1.81
N LYS A 183 -22.66 -13.68 -1.09
CA LYS A 183 -23.99 -13.36 -1.64
C LYS A 183 -24.09 -11.93 -2.21
N TYR A 184 -23.13 -11.07 -1.87
CA TYR A 184 -23.02 -9.69 -2.32
C TYR A 184 -22.03 -9.54 -3.48
N GLY A 185 -21.55 -10.63 -4.07
CA GLY A 185 -20.67 -10.60 -5.25
C GLY A 185 -19.17 -10.52 -4.93
N LEU A 186 -18.80 -10.58 -3.66
CA LEU A 186 -17.42 -10.65 -3.19
C LEU A 186 -16.93 -12.11 -3.17
N LYS A 187 -15.63 -12.35 -3.34
CA LYS A 187 -15.06 -13.70 -3.49
C LYS A 187 -13.88 -13.95 -2.54
N GLY A 188 -14.05 -13.60 -1.27
CA GLY A 188 -13.01 -13.77 -0.25
C GLY A 188 -11.65 -13.22 -0.70
N CYS A 189 -10.61 -14.04 -0.67
CA CYS A 189 -9.27 -13.64 -1.06
C CYS A 189 -9.04 -13.50 -2.58
N ASP A 190 -9.98 -13.93 -3.43
CA ASP A 190 -9.76 -13.95 -4.87
C ASP A 190 -10.08 -12.60 -5.55
N SER A 191 -11.18 -11.96 -5.13
CA SER A 191 -11.60 -10.67 -5.69
C SER A 191 -12.69 -9.99 -4.87
N GLY A 192 -12.69 -8.66 -4.89
CA GLY A 192 -13.79 -7.85 -4.34
C GLY A 192 -13.71 -6.40 -4.78
N THR A 193 -14.74 -5.62 -4.42
CA THR A 193 -14.82 -4.18 -4.73
C THR A 193 -15.34 -3.40 -3.52
N LEU A 194 -14.97 -2.12 -3.43
CA LEU A 194 -15.43 -1.23 -2.36
C LEU A 194 -16.96 -1.13 -2.32
N HIS A 195 -17.62 -0.99 -3.49
CA HIS A 195 -19.08 -0.87 -3.57
C HIS A 195 -19.83 -2.06 -2.96
N HIS A 196 -19.45 -3.29 -3.32
CA HIS A 196 -20.11 -4.47 -2.77
C HIS A 196 -19.82 -4.63 -1.27
N THR A 197 -18.67 -4.16 -0.82
CA THR A 197 -18.27 -4.17 0.60
C THR A 197 -19.11 -3.21 1.42
N PHE A 198 -19.22 -1.96 0.99
CA PHE A 198 -20.08 -0.99 1.65
C PHE A 198 -21.55 -1.44 1.63
N ASN A 199 -22.02 -2.02 0.52
CA ASN A 199 -23.38 -2.56 0.43
C ASN A 199 -23.60 -3.76 1.39
N TYR A 200 -22.60 -4.62 1.58
CA TYR A 200 -22.65 -5.68 2.60
C TYR A 200 -22.81 -5.08 4.00
N ILE A 201 -21.96 -4.12 4.38
CA ILE A 201 -21.99 -3.49 5.72
C ILE A 201 -23.28 -2.66 5.91
N LEU A 202 -23.84 -2.08 4.85
CA LEU A 202 -25.12 -1.35 4.89
C LEU A 202 -26.31 -2.28 5.16
N ILE A 203 -26.27 -3.51 4.64
CA ILE A 203 -27.40 -4.45 4.75
C ILE A 203 -27.27 -5.36 5.97
N GLN A 204 -26.06 -5.85 6.27
CA GLN A 204 -25.82 -6.82 7.36
C GLN A 204 -25.21 -6.17 8.60
N GLY A 205 -24.35 -5.18 8.40
CA GLY A 205 -23.44 -4.67 9.43
C GLY A 205 -22.12 -5.44 9.48
N ILE A 206 -21.38 -5.26 10.58
CA ILE A 206 -20.04 -5.80 10.75
C ILE A 206 -19.71 -6.02 12.24
N ASN A 207 -19.08 -7.15 12.54
CA ASN A 207 -18.60 -7.48 13.88
C ASN A 207 -17.24 -6.81 14.19
N PRO A 208 -16.89 -6.61 15.47
CA PRO A 208 -15.57 -6.14 15.85
C PRO A 208 -14.50 -7.23 15.61
N ASP A 209 -13.26 -6.81 15.39
CA ASP A 209 -12.14 -7.70 15.05
C ASP A 209 -11.80 -8.68 16.19
N ASP A 210 -11.93 -8.26 17.45
CA ASP A 210 -11.67 -9.11 18.62
C ASP A 210 -12.67 -10.28 18.75
N HIS A 211 -13.89 -10.13 18.23
CA HIS A 211 -14.89 -11.20 18.19
C HIS A 211 -14.87 -12.01 16.89
N TYR A 212 -14.28 -11.47 15.82
CA TYR A 212 -14.11 -12.17 14.55
C TYR A 212 -12.71 -11.90 13.95
N PRO A 213 -11.65 -12.53 14.49
CA PRO A 213 -10.27 -12.20 14.13
C PRO A 213 -9.89 -12.55 12.69
N TYR A 214 -8.93 -11.80 12.13
CA TYR A 214 -8.35 -12.06 10.82
C TYR A 214 -7.57 -13.38 10.73
N THR A 215 -7.82 -14.15 9.68
CA THR A 215 -7.19 -15.47 9.44
C THR A 215 -6.43 -15.58 8.12
N GLY A 216 -6.44 -14.55 7.27
CA GLY A 216 -5.66 -14.54 6.02
C GLY A 216 -6.18 -15.46 4.92
N LYS A 217 -7.39 -16.00 5.05
CA LYS A 217 -7.99 -16.92 4.07
C LYS A 217 -9.51 -16.88 4.12
N LEU A 218 -10.17 -17.37 3.07
CA LEU A 218 -11.62 -17.58 3.10
C LEU A 218 -11.97 -18.68 4.11
N GLY A 219 -12.81 -18.33 5.08
CA GLY A 219 -13.38 -19.21 6.10
C GLY A 219 -14.88 -19.42 5.93
N THR A 220 -15.49 -20.02 6.94
CA THR A 220 -16.96 -20.14 7.03
C THR A 220 -17.53 -18.92 7.73
N CYS A 221 -18.56 -18.33 7.13
CA CYS A 221 -19.24 -17.16 7.71
C CYS A 221 -19.76 -17.46 9.11
N SER A 222 -19.21 -16.75 10.09
CA SER A 222 -19.53 -16.86 11.52
C SER A 222 -20.08 -15.54 12.07
N PHE A 223 -20.70 -14.72 11.21
CA PHE A 223 -21.28 -13.43 11.61
C PHE A 223 -22.31 -13.63 12.72
N ASN A 224 -22.13 -12.90 13.82
CA ASN A 224 -23.06 -12.90 14.94
C ASN A 224 -23.84 -11.59 14.97
N SER A 225 -25.16 -11.65 14.76
CA SER A 225 -26.02 -10.47 14.81
C SER A 225 -26.07 -9.82 16.20
N SER A 226 -25.81 -10.58 17.27
CA SER A 226 -25.75 -10.06 18.64
C SER A 226 -24.49 -9.25 18.91
N ASP A 227 -23.42 -9.48 18.13
CA ASP A 227 -22.15 -8.75 18.20
C ASP A 227 -22.01 -7.72 17.07
N ASN A 228 -23.11 -7.40 16.38
CA ASN A 228 -23.08 -6.43 15.29
C ASN A 228 -22.75 -5.05 15.84
N TYR A 229 -21.62 -4.48 15.42
CA TYR A 229 -21.11 -3.24 15.99
C TYR A 229 -21.65 -2.01 15.25
N VAL A 230 -21.67 -2.05 13.92
CA VAL A 230 -22.12 -0.93 13.10
C VAL A 230 -22.84 -1.41 11.85
N ILE A 231 -23.92 -0.72 11.51
CA ILE A 231 -24.63 -0.83 10.23
C ILE A 231 -24.51 0.52 9.52
N LEU A 232 -23.94 0.52 8.32
CA LEU A 232 -23.83 1.74 7.52
C LEU A 232 -25.21 2.24 7.11
N GLN A 233 -25.42 3.56 7.16
CA GLN A 233 -26.67 4.18 6.76
C GLN A 233 -26.66 4.53 5.27
N ASP A 234 -25.54 5.06 4.78
CA ASP A 234 -25.28 5.31 3.37
C ASP A 234 -23.77 5.29 3.08
N TYR A 235 -23.45 5.37 1.79
CA TYR A 235 -22.12 5.72 1.31
C TYR A 235 -22.27 6.58 0.05
N SER A 236 -21.23 7.33 -0.30
CA SER A 236 -21.21 8.21 -1.46
C SER A 236 -19.96 7.99 -2.29
N ASP A 237 -20.12 8.08 -3.60
CA ASP A 237 -18.98 8.09 -4.52
C ASP A 237 -18.45 9.52 -4.66
N ILE A 238 -17.14 9.65 -4.68
CA ILE A 238 -16.48 10.83 -5.24
C ILE A 238 -16.38 10.61 -6.75
N SER A 239 -16.61 11.67 -7.52
CA SER A 239 -16.49 11.61 -8.97
C SER A 239 -15.13 11.06 -9.37
N TYR A 240 -15.13 10.21 -10.39
CA TYR A 240 -13.90 9.63 -10.90
C TYR A 240 -12.90 10.74 -11.27
N ALA A 241 -11.65 10.59 -10.82
CA ALA A 241 -10.56 11.54 -11.05
C ALA A 241 -10.80 12.97 -10.50
N ASP A 242 -11.74 13.15 -9.56
CA ASP A 242 -11.99 14.43 -8.91
C ASP A 242 -11.16 14.57 -7.62
N GLU A 243 -9.91 15.01 -7.81
CA GLU A 243 -8.91 15.11 -6.74
C GLU A 243 -9.24 16.23 -5.75
N GLU A 244 -9.85 17.31 -6.24
CA GLU A 244 -10.35 18.39 -5.38
C GLU A 244 -11.58 17.93 -4.60
N GLY A 245 -12.48 17.15 -5.20
CA GLY A 245 -13.57 16.49 -4.52
C GLY A 245 -13.09 15.50 -3.45
N LEU A 246 -12.04 14.72 -3.74
CA LEU A 246 -11.41 13.82 -2.77
C LEU A 246 -10.77 14.60 -1.62
N LYS A 247 -9.96 15.62 -1.91
CA LYS A 247 -9.33 16.50 -0.92
C LYS A 247 -10.37 17.16 -0.01
N SER A 248 -11.44 17.70 -0.61
CA SER A 248 -12.56 18.30 0.12
C SER A 248 -13.26 17.28 1.02
N THR A 249 -13.50 16.07 0.51
CA THR A 249 -14.13 14.98 1.28
C THR A 249 -13.24 14.53 2.43
N VAL A 250 -11.94 14.34 2.21
CA VAL A 250 -10.99 13.98 3.27
C VAL A 250 -10.98 15.04 4.37
N ASN A 251 -11.01 16.33 3.99
CA ASN A 251 -10.99 17.43 4.96
C ASN A 251 -12.28 17.58 5.76
N THR A 252 -13.44 17.27 5.15
CA THR A 252 -14.74 17.58 5.74
C THR A 252 -15.47 16.36 6.29
N LYS A 253 -15.15 15.16 5.80
CA LYS A 253 -15.85 13.90 6.12
C LYS A 253 -14.97 12.85 6.78
N GLY A 254 -13.65 12.90 6.66
CA GLY A 254 -12.77 11.88 7.24
C GLY A 254 -12.02 11.05 6.21
N PRO A 255 -11.29 10.01 6.66
CA PRO A 255 -10.65 9.03 5.78
C PRO A 255 -11.62 8.41 4.76
N VAL A 256 -11.14 8.25 3.53
CA VAL A 256 -11.91 7.76 2.38
C VAL A 256 -11.27 6.46 1.88
N ALA A 257 -12.10 5.46 1.56
CA ALA A 257 -11.64 4.25 0.89
C ALA A 257 -11.40 4.53 -0.60
N VAL A 258 -10.24 4.11 -1.10
CA VAL A 258 -9.76 4.42 -2.46
C VAL A 258 -9.05 3.21 -3.07
N GLU A 259 -9.12 3.10 -4.40
CA GLU A 259 -8.50 2.06 -5.22
C GLU A 259 -7.47 2.67 -6.18
N PHE A 260 -6.33 1.99 -6.37
CA PHE A 260 -5.22 2.48 -7.20
C PHE A 260 -4.35 1.32 -7.71
N ASP A 261 -3.56 1.58 -8.75
CA ASP A 261 -2.62 0.61 -9.30
C ASP A 261 -1.31 0.54 -8.49
N ALA A 262 -1.20 -0.50 -7.67
CA ALA A 262 0.00 -0.83 -6.88
C ALA A 262 0.88 -1.91 -7.56
N SER A 263 0.84 -2.03 -8.89
CA SER A 263 1.60 -3.03 -9.66
C SER A 263 3.00 -2.57 -10.07
N LEU A 264 3.32 -1.29 -9.89
CA LEU A 264 4.63 -0.73 -10.22
C LEU A 264 5.67 -1.07 -9.16
N ASP A 265 6.90 -1.32 -9.59
CA ASP A 265 8.04 -1.57 -8.70
C ASP A 265 8.28 -0.42 -7.72
N SER A 266 7.99 0.81 -8.14
CA SER A 266 8.03 2.00 -7.31
C SER A 266 7.14 1.91 -6.07
N PHE A 267 6.00 1.22 -6.16
CA PHE A 267 5.13 0.98 -5.01
C PHE A 267 5.57 -0.24 -4.22
N ILE A 268 6.03 -1.30 -4.89
CA ILE A 268 6.45 -2.52 -4.20
C ILE A 268 7.65 -2.24 -3.29
N PHE A 269 8.68 -1.55 -3.80
CA PHE A 269 9.94 -1.33 -3.10
C PHE A 269 10.04 0.05 -2.45
N TYR A 270 8.94 0.78 -2.34
CA TYR A 270 8.93 2.09 -1.71
C TYR A 270 9.48 2.06 -0.27
N GLU A 271 10.30 3.06 0.10
CA GLU A 271 10.80 3.29 1.46
C GLU A 271 10.33 4.64 2.04
N SER A 272 10.67 5.74 1.36
CA SER A 272 10.46 7.11 1.85
C SER A 272 10.32 8.14 0.71
N GLY A 273 9.75 9.32 0.97
CA GLY A 273 9.60 10.41 -0.01
C GLY A 273 8.25 10.42 -0.74
N MET A 274 8.13 11.12 -1.86
CA MET A 274 6.88 11.26 -2.63
C MET A 274 6.93 10.44 -3.92
N VAL A 275 6.05 9.45 -4.09
CA VAL A 275 5.93 8.74 -5.35
C VAL A 275 5.05 9.55 -6.30
N GLY A 276 5.65 10.11 -7.35
CA GLY A 276 4.94 10.73 -8.47
C GLY A 276 4.90 9.77 -9.68
N GLY A 277 3.73 9.59 -10.29
CA GLY A 277 3.57 8.77 -11.49
C GLY A 277 2.50 9.33 -12.43
N ARG A 278 2.77 9.33 -13.74
CA ARG A 278 1.72 9.56 -14.75
C ARG A 278 0.86 8.32 -14.82
N VAL A 279 -0.39 8.46 -14.40
CA VAL A 279 -1.37 7.39 -14.47
C VAL A 279 -1.79 7.20 -15.94
N LYS A 280 -1.47 6.04 -16.54
CA LYS A 280 -1.97 5.65 -17.86
C LYS A 280 -3.12 4.65 -17.67
N GLY A 281 -4.35 5.15 -17.80
CA GLY A 281 -5.60 4.43 -17.48
C GLY A 281 -6.00 4.66 -16.01
N VAL A 282 -7.27 5.00 -15.74
CA VAL A 282 -7.81 5.28 -14.39
C VAL A 282 -6.89 6.05 -13.46
N ALA A 283 -6.76 7.33 -13.77
CA ALA A 283 -6.11 8.36 -12.95
C ALA A 283 -7.09 8.95 -11.94
N SER A 284 -7.51 8.16 -10.95
CA SER A 284 -8.02 8.71 -9.70
C SER A 284 -6.85 8.78 -8.72
N GLN A 285 -6.25 9.95 -8.55
CA GLN A 285 -5.40 10.25 -7.39
C GLN A 285 -6.18 9.95 -6.10
N LEU A 286 -5.69 9.33 -5.02
CA LEU A 286 -4.44 8.68 -4.63
C LEU A 286 -4.84 7.70 -3.51
N THR A 287 -4.19 6.53 -3.39
CA THR A 287 -4.01 5.88 -2.09
C THR A 287 -2.52 5.83 -1.82
N LYS A 288 -2.09 6.74 -0.93
CA LYS A 288 -0.72 7.17 -0.57
C LYS A 288 -0.01 8.14 -1.51
N VAL A 289 -0.12 9.43 -1.19
CA VAL A 289 1.10 10.21 -0.93
C VAL A 289 1.55 9.97 0.51
N PHE A 290 2.82 10.19 0.76
CA PHE A 290 3.45 9.79 2.00
C PHE A 290 3.38 10.83 3.11
N PHE A 291 3.56 10.27 4.30
CA PHE A 291 3.78 10.96 5.55
C PHE A 291 5.10 11.73 5.53
N ARG A 292 5.04 12.99 5.96
CA ARG A 292 6.11 13.55 6.79
C ARG A 292 5.97 12.92 8.18
N VAL A 293 6.74 11.89 8.49
CA VAL A 293 6.94 11.49 9.89
C VAL A 293 7.99 12.45 10.45
N ASN A 294 7.61 13.31 11.39
CA ASN A 294 8.56 14.15 12.09
C ASN A 294 8.44 13.88 13.58
N LYS A 295 9.49 13.32 14.17
CA LYS A 295 10.00 13.71 15.50
C LYS A 295 11.38 13.12 15.74
N ASN A 296 12.39 13.94 15.40
CA ASN A 296 13.65 14.20 16.11
C ASN A 296 14.90 14.19 15.20
N ARG A 297 15.19 15.38 14.62
CA ARG A 297 16.40 15.86 13.93
C ARG A 297 16.85 15.10 12.66
N CYS A 298 16.70 15.75 11.50
CA CYS A 298 17.82 16.30 10.70
C CYS A 298 17.33 17.04 9.43
N ILE A 299 17.76 18.31 9.33
CA ILE A 299 17.91 19.19 8.15
C ILE A 299 16.67 19.85 7.53
N THR A 300 16.85 21.14 7.27
CA THR A 300 15.96 22.15 6.69
C THR A 300 16.07 22.14 5.16
N GLU A 301 15.08 21.65 4.44
CA GLU A 301 14.82 22.11 3.07
C GLU A 301 13.30 22.21 2.84
N THR A 302 12.87 23.42 2.52
CA THR A 302 11.57 23.75 1.96
C THR A 302 11.55 23.28 0.51
N VAL A 303 10.67 22.32 0.18
CA VAL A 303 10.27 22.08 -1.21
C VAL A 303 8.94 22.79 -1.39
N ASP A 304 8.97 23.83 -2.21
CA ASP A 304 7.87 24.73 -2.51
C ASP A 304 6.62 24.00 -3.09
N ASP A 305 5.44 24.42 -2.66
CA ASP A 305 4.12 24.29 -3.31
C ASP A 305 3.55 22.92 -3.74
N ALA A 306 4.12 21.77 -3.36
CA ALA A 306 3.52 20.47 -3.68
C ALA A 306 2.36 20.06 -2.72
N SER A 307 1.14 19.90 -3.26
CA SER A 307 0.01 19.29 -2.53
C SER A 307 0.14 17.76 -2.48
N TYR A 308 -0.20 17.15 -1.33
CA TYR A 308 -0.12 15.70 -1.15
C TYR A 308 -1.22 15.13 -0.24
N MET A 309 -1.57 13.85 -0.42
CA MET A 309 -2.57 13.13 0.38
C MET A 309 -1.99 11.94 1.14
N ILE A 310 -2.21 11.85 2.44
CA ILE A 310 -1.75 10.72 3.26
C ILE A 310 -2.67 9.50 3.02
N GLY A 311 -2.10 8.38 2.58
CA GLY A 311 -2.83 7.10 2.54
C GLY A 311 -2.32 6.11 3.57
N LEU A 312 -3.12 5.08 3.85
CA LEU A 312 -2.72 3.93 4.64
C LEU A 312 -2.69 2.72 3.72
N ALA A 313 -1.77 1.81 4.00
CA ALA A 313 -1.74 0.56 3.29
C ALA A 313 -1.22 -0.49 4.22
N ASP A 314 -1.70 -1.65 3.89
CA ASP A 314 -1.46 -2.90 4.51
C ASP A 314 0.03 -3.22 4.74
N LYS A 315 0.33 -3.78 5.92
CA LYS A 315 1.67 -4.24 6.37
C LYS A 315 2.24 -5.36 5.48
N SER A 316 1.43 -5.94 4.61
CA SER A 316 1.85 -6.93 3.60
C SER A 316 3.01 -6.44 2.74
N TYR A 317 3.35 -5.14 2.70
CA TYR A 317 4.53 -4.65 1.97
C TYR A 317 5.79 -4.35 2.79
N ASP A 318 5.82 -4.70 4.09
CA ASP A 318 6.95 -4.42 5.02
C ASP A 318 7.45 -2.96 4.89
N TRP A 319 6.51 -2.03 4.73
CA TRP A 319 6.78 -0.60 4.74
C TRP A 319 7.05 -0.16 6.18
N LYS A 320 8.27 -0.39 6.65
CA LYS A 320 8.64 0.00 8.01
C LYS A 320 8.84 1.51 8.10
N CYS A 321 7.94 2.20 8.79
CA CYS A 321 8.40 3.20 9.75
C CYS A 321 8.85 2.42 10.99
N GLN A 322 10.15 2.15 11.12
CA GLN A 322 10.71 1.66 12.37
C GLN A 322 10.70 2.84 13.36
N PHE A 323 9.84 2.76 14.36
CA PHE A 323 9.93 3.59 15.55
C PHE A 323 11.03 2.99 16.44
N SER A 324 12.12 3.74 16.64
CA SER A 324 12.99 3.60 17.82
C SER A 324 12.64 4.69 18.81
#